data_AF-A0A8T7LCR2-F1
#
_entry.id   AF-A0A8T7LCR2-F1
#
_cell.length_a   1.000
_cell.length_b   1.000
_cell.length_c   1.000
_cell.angle_alpha   90.00
_cell.angle_beta   90.00
_cell.angle_gamma   90.00
#
_symmetry.space_group_name_H-M   'P 1'
#
loop_
_entity.id
_entity.type
_entity.pdbx_description
1 polymer ?
#
loop_
_entity_poly.entity_id
_entity_poly.type
_entity_poly.pdbx_seq_one_letter_code
_entity_poly.pdbx_strand_id
1 'polypeptide(L)'
;MSESTPTGQGYCPYLGLKQNRAIRFSSPTPEHRCYVSGEAIEIPVDQASFCLARNHVQCPLYMGLTLPSTPVASSAPVAAVAPPGGLRGWFSTLSPRDRAIYALMIAMLAIIVLIYLFAGLQSLNSGLSIVPTAAAPLPTSGGAAGVPKTVTTTPSATVLPATTVPPTPTALPTSTPSPQPSPSPTPEPALIVPTAIPTLPAASPTVTPSAAPIVPATQTTQPPATPTATQTAAPAVSPVPPPTAVPPASAPVAPPPSLPTLAPRPPAPTAAPAIRNERVWLYFGDTTRTLFVPTQRLVQVQDRQVATAAVRALIEGPRDGLEGLVDPAAQLLGIQISGGVATVNFDREPHLNGDPRGLYAIVLTLTHFESIDRVQFQVNGRNIGIGGSGPIGRPVVNPLNPDGLPVNYATTEFLPTYYLANDGYHTIRIIRMVPKTRQVAEGTVRALIEGPGEFGYAVQRTIPEGTELRSISISQGIVRLDLSARFAEAGNRGYAVRTLVESLTTLPRVTGVQIFVEGRSLGEWWGEPYGQVFPKPLINPE
;
A
#
# COMPACT_ATOMS: atom_id res chain seq x y z
N MET A 1 3.84 21.45 -4.87
CA MET A 1 2.82 21.13 -5.89
C MET A 1 2.31 19.74 -5.59
N SER A 2 1.00 19.47 -5.64
CA SER A 2 0.54 18.09 -5.84
C SER A 2 -0.04 17.95 -7.24
N GLU A 3 0.41 16.91 -7.94
CA GLU A 3 -0.33 16.30 -9.03
C GLU A 3 -1.66 15.72 -8.52
N SER A 4 -2.46 15.14 -9.41
CA SER A 4 -3.82 14.69 -9.12
C SER A 4 -3.90 13.36 -8.37
N THR A 5 -4.96 13.19 -7.56
CA THR A 5 -5.35 11.86 -7.07
C THR A 5 -5.70 10.96 -8.27
N PRO A 6 -5.59 9.63 -8.15
CA PRO A 6 -6.30 8.71 -9.04
C PRO A 6 -7.47 8.02 -8.31
N THR A 7 -8.71 8.40 -8.66
CA THR A 7 -9.76 7.42 -8.95
C THR A 7 -9.50 6.89 -10.37
N GLY A 8 -10.51 6.60 -11.19
CA GLY A 8 -10.41 7.08 -12.56
C GLY A 8 -10.40 8.61 -12.50
N GLN A 9 -9.25 9.26 -12.71
CA GLN A 9 -9.03 10.72 -12.56
C GLN A 9 -9.57 11.31 -11.25
N GLY A 10 -8.79 11.19 -10.17
CA GLY A 10 -9.20 11.61 -8.84
C GLY A 10 -8.89 13.07 -8.53
N TYR A 11 -9.40 13.50 -7.38
CA TYR A 11 -9.61 14.88 -6.99
C TYR A 11 -9.40 15.05 -5.49
N CYS A 12 -8.96 16.24 -5.07
CA CYS A 12 -8.71 16.53 -3.67
C CYS A 12 -10.01 16.81 -2.89
N PRO A 13 -10.43 15.94 -1.95
CA PRO A 13 -11.79 16.01 -1.42
C PRO A 13 -11.97 17.12 -0.37
N TYR A 14 -10.91 17.43 0.39
CA TYR A 14 -10.90 18.34 1.54
C TYR A 14 -11.03 19.83 1.22
N LEU A 15 -10.91 20.23 -0.05
CA LEU A 15 -10.54 21.59 -0.40
C LEU A 15 -11.51 22.24 -1.39
N GLY A 16 -12.01 23.42 -1.04
CA GLY A 16 -12.70 24.32 -1.98
C GLY A 16 -11.77 25.46 -2.41
N LEU A 17 -12.15 26.19 -3.46
CA LEU A 17 -11.43 27.42 -3.84
C LEU A 17 -11.88 28.59 -2.97
N LYS A 18 -11.04 29.62 -2.82
CA LYS A 18 -11.41 30.89 -2.15
C LYS A 18 -12.71 31.53 -2.68
N GLN A 19 -13.01 31.31 -3.96
CA GLN A 19 -14.17 31.90 -4.66
C GLN A 19 -15.45 31.04 -4.55
N ASN A 20 -15.31 29.72 -4.39
CA ASN A 20 -16.45 28.80 -4.32
C ASN A 20 -16.04 27.48 -3.66
N ARG A 21 -16.70 27.14 -2.53
CA ARG A 21 -16.42 25.93 -1.75
C ARG A 21 -16.73 24.61 -2.47
N ALA A 22 -17.53 24.63 -3.54
CA ALA A 22 -18.00 23.44 -4.25
C ALA A 22 -17.13 23.04 -5.45
N ILE A 23 -16.26 23.94 -5.95
CA ILE A 23 -15.33 23.62 -7.05
C ILE A 23 -14.25 22.66 -6.51
N ARG A 24 -13.91 21.64 -7.31
CA ARG A 24 -12.86 20.65 -7.04
C ARG A 24 -11.99 20.54 -8.29
N PHE A 25 -10.68 20.45 -8.11
CA PHE A 25 -9.75 20.09 -9.17
C PHE A 25 -9.25 18.66 -8.98
N SER A 26 -8.85 18.04 -10.09
CA SER A 26 -8.14 16.76 -10.06
C SER A 26 -6.76 16.94 -9.40
N SER A 27 -5.96 17.90 -9.89
CA SER A 27 -4.71 18.34 -9.28
C SER A 27 -4.91 19.53 -8.32
N PRO A 28 -4.49 19.42 -7.04
CA PRO A 28 -4.51 20.52 -6.08
C PRO A 28 -3.47 21.62 -6.34
N THR A 29 -4.00 22.81 -6.56
CA THR A 29 -3.30 24.09 -6.74
C THR A 29 -3.21 24.91 -5.43
N PRO A 30 -2.38 25.97 -5.37
CA PRO A 30 -2.33 26.90 -4.22
C PRO A 30 -3.63 27.69 -3.94
N GLU A 31 -4.60 27.69 -4.86
CA GLU A 31 -5.88 28.41 -4.73
C GLU A 31 -6.89 27.72 -3.79
N HIS A 32 -6.57 26.51 -3.35
CA HIS A 32 -7.36 25.77 -2.38
C HIS A 32 -7.33 26.41 -1.00
N ARG A 33 -8.46 26.41 -0.30
CA ARG A 33 -8.62 26.91 1.06
C ARG A 33 -9.33 25.87 1.92
N CYS A 34 -8.93 25.81 3.18
CA CYS A 34 -9.56 24.97 4.19
C CYS A 34 -10.81 25.68 4.72
N TYR A 35 -11.93 24.96 4.85
CA TYR A 35 -13.21 25.49 5.35
C TYR A 35 -13.62 24.87 6.69
N VAL A 36 -12.64 24.43 7.51
CA VAL A 36 -12.88 23.71 8.78
C VAL A 36 -13.63 24.55 9.84
N SER A 37 -13.51 25.88 9.78
CA SER A 37 -14.26 26.84 10.60
C SER A 37 -15.53 27.36 9.94
N GLY A 38 -15.83 26.93 8.70
CA GLY A 38 -16.82 27.54 7.81
C GLY A 38 -16.28 28.66 6.91
N GLU A 39 -15.14 29.27 7.24
CA GLU A 39 -14.50 30.35 6.46
C GLU A 39 -13.27 29.86 5.67
N ALA A 40 -12.88 30.61 4.64
CA ALA A 40 -11.84 30.23 3.67
C ALA A 40 -10.40 30.50 4.17
N ILE A 41 -9.85 29.59 4.99
CA ILE A 41 -8.52 29.72 5.60
C ILE A 41 -7.40 29.20 4.67
N GLU A 42 -6.27 29.89 4.66
CA GLU A 42 -5.07 29.52 3.90
C GLU A 42 -4.24 28.44 4.60
N ILE A 43 -3.64 27.52 3.84
CA ILE A 43 -3.02 26.31 4.36
C ILE A 43 -1.49 26.46 4.26
N PRO A 44 -0.75 26.62 5.39
CA PRO A 44 0.68 26.99 5.39
C PRO A 44 1.63 25.80 5.14
N VAL A 45 1.22 24.83 4.33
CA VAL A 45 2.04 23.68 3.91
C VAL A 45 1.84 23.41 2.43
N ASP A 46 2.85 22.84 1.76
CA ASP A 46 2.66 22.40 0.38
C ASP A 46 1.59 21.31 0.33
N GLN A 47 0.54 21.55 -0.47
CA GLN A 47 -0.53 20.59 -0.66
C GLN A 47 0.00 19.23 -1.17
N ALA A 48 1.18 19.23 -1.80
CA ALA A 48 1.93 18.06 -2.27
C ALA A 48 1.79 16.83 -1.38
N SER A 49 2.15 17.02 -0.10
CA SER A 49 2.29 15.99 0.91
C SER A 49 1.05 15.80 1.76
N PHE A 50 0.04 16.66 1.61
CA PHE A 50 -1.18 16.65 2.43
C PHE A 50 -2.37 16.07 1.67
N CYS A 51 -2.58 16.55 0.44
CA CYS A 51 -3.82 16.34 -0.30
C CYS A 51 -3.97 14.90 -0.83
N LEU A 52 -2.85 14.22 -1.08
CA LEU A 52 -2.78 12.87 -1.65
C LEU A 52 -2.13 11.81 -0.75
N ALA A 53 -1.76 12.16 0.49
CA ALA A 53 -1.06 11.23 1.38
C ALA A 53 -1.87 9.94 1.57
N ARG A 54 -1.18 8.79 1.73
CA ARG A 54 -1.84 7.49 1.95
C ARG A 54 -2.76 7.49 3.18
N ASN A 55 -2.49 8.38 4.14
CA ASN A 55 -3.18 8.46 5.43
C ASN A 55 -4.37 9.45 5.41
N HIS A 56 -4.66 10.12 4.28
CA HIS A 56 -5.74 11.14 4.22
C HIS A 56 -7.14 10.58 4.50
N VAL A 57 -7.33 9.26 4.47
CA VAL A 57 -8.60 8.58 4.78
C VAL A 57 -8.83 8.34 6.28
N GLN A 58 -7.81 8.51 7.13
CA GLN A 58 -7.89 8.34 8.59
C GLN A 58 -8.09 9.68 9.35
N CYS A 59 -8.41 10.79 8.65
CA CYS A 59 -8.67 12.06 9.34
C CYS A 59 -9.91 11.94 10.25
N PRO A 60 -9.86 12.36 11.52
CA PRO A 60 -11.03 12.32 12.41
C PRO A 60 -12.25 13.04 11.84
N LEU A 61 -12.04 14.09 11.04
CA LEU A 61 -13.09 14.86 10.36
C LEU A 61 -13.85 14.05 9.28
N TYR A 62 -13.25 12.97 8.75
CA TYR A 62 -13.82 12.12 7.70
C TYR A 62 -14.39 10.80 8.23
N MET A 63 -13.96 10.37 9.41
CA MET A 63 -14.49 9.15 10.08
C MET A 63 -15.88 9.35 10.71
N GLY A 64 -16.58 10.46 10.40
CA GLY A 64 -17.91 10.77 10.93
C GLY A 64 -17.95 11.11 12.43
N LEU A 65 -16.79 11.34 13.06
CA LEU A 65 -16.71 11.67 14.48
C LEU A 65 -17.22 13.10 14.71
N THR A 66 -18.48 13.21 15.13
CA THR A 66 -19.13 14.50 15.41
C THR A 66 -18.50 15.19 16.62
N LEU A 67 -17.67 16.20 16.36
CA LEU A 67 -17.54 17.32 17.30
C LEU A 67 -18.90 18.05 17.38
N PRO A 68 -19.29 18.58 18.56
CA PRO A 68 -20.61 19.16 18.76
C PRO A 68 -20.82 20.38 17.86
N SER A 69 -21.80 20.30 16.97
CA SER A 69 -22.08 21.32 15.95
C SER A 69 -23.38 22.07 16.24
N THR A 70 -23.32 23.41 16.19
CA THR A 70 -24.50 24.26 16.09
C THR A 70 -25.09 24.17 14.67
N PRO A 71 -26.42 24.02 14.51
CA PRO A 71 -27.03 23.77 13.21
C PRO A 71 -27.29 25.06 12.41
N VAL A 72 -27.09 24.99 11.08
CA VAL A 72 -27.54 26.00 10.10
C VAL A 72 -28.16 25.28 8.90
N ALA A 73 -29.15 25.92 8.25
CA ALA A 73 -30.16 25.27 7.42
C ALA A 73 -29.72 24.80 6.01
N SER A 74 -30.59 23.98 5.41
CA SER A 74 -30.44 23.39 4.07
C SER A 74 -30.98 24.29 2.94
N SER A 75 -30.39 24.19 1.74
CA SER A 75 -30.94 24.70 0.49
C SER A 75 -30.66 23.73 -0.67
N ALA A 76 -31.64 23.56 -1.56
CA ALA A 76 -31.66 22.51 -2.58
C ALA A 76 -30.81 22.85 -3.84
N PRO A 77 -30.34 21.84 -4.60
CA PRO A 77 -29.55 22.05 -5.81
C PRO A 77 -30.41 22.40 -7.04
N VAL A 78 -29.84 23.21 -7.95
CA VAL A 78 -30.39 23.50 -9.28
C VAL A 78 -29.54 22.78 -10.33
N ALA A 79 -30.18 22.16 -11.33
CA ALA A 79 -29.48 21.43 -12.39
C ALA A 79 -28.91 22.39 -13.47
N ALA A 80 -27.74 22.05 -14.02
CA ALA A 80 -27.09 22.81 -15.08
C ALA A 80 -27.28 22.14 -16.47
N VAL A 81 -27.45 22.96 -17.51
CA VAL A 81 -27.63 22.53 -18.91
C VAL A 81 -26.41 22.96 -19.73
N ALA A 82 -25.95 22.10 -20.65
CA ALA A 82 -24.80 22.38 -21.52
C ALA A 82 -25.20 23.14 -22.81
N PRO A 83 -24.38 24.07 -23.31
CA PRO A 83 -24.69 24.84 -24.52
C PRO A 83 -24.33 24.10 -25.83
N PRO A 84 -25.08 24.29 -26.93
CA PRO A 84 -24.75 23.73 -28.23
C PRO A 84 -23.67 24.54 -28.97
N GLY A 85 -22.90 23.90 -29.86
CA GLY A 85 -21.99 24.59 -30.80
C GLY A 85 -20.57 24.02 -30.95
N GLY A 86 -20.19 23.02 -30.16
CA GLY A 86 -18.89 22.34 -30.28
C GLY A 86 -17.68 23.27 -30.10
N LEU A 87 -16.54 22.90 -30.69
CA LEU A 87 -15.26 23.61 -30.50
C LEU A 87 -15.30 25.10 -30.89
N ARG A 88 -16.07 25.48 -31.93
CA ARG A 88 -16.22 26.90 -32.32
C ARG A 88 -17.08 27.69 -31.34
N GLY A 89 -18.15 27.10 -30.82
CA GLY A 89 -18.95 27.70 -29.74
C GLY A 89 -18.14 27.83 -28.45
N TRP A 90 -17.41 26.78 -28.06
CA TRP A 90 -16.52 26.82 -26.90
C TRP A 90 -15.47 27.94 -27.02
N PHE A 91 -14.80 28.07 -28.16
CA PHE A 91 -13.80 29.13 -28.38
C PHE A 91 -14.40 30.55 -28.48
N SER A 92 -15.73 30.72 -28.60
CA SER A 92 -16.38 32.03 -28.44
C SER A 92 -16.82 32.34 -27.00
N THR A 93 -16.93 31.32 -26.12
CA THR A 93 -17.23 31.50 -24.68
C THR A 93 -16.02 31.83 -23.80
N LEU A 94 -14.80 31.74 -24.33
CA LEU A 94 -13.55 32.09 -23.62
C LEU A 94 -13.33 33.60 -23.53
N SER A 95 -12.66 34.08 -22.48
CA SER A 95 -12.39 35.51 -22.34
C SER A 95 -11.36 36.02 -23.37
N PRO A 96 -11.30 37.33 -23.66
CA PRO A 96 -10.31 37.89 -24.58
C PRO A 96 -8.85 37.58 -24.22
N ARG A 97 -8.55 37.39 -22.92
CA ARG A 97 -7.21 37.02 -22.44
C ARG A 97 -6.88 35.57 -22.75
N ASP A 98 -7.81 34.65 -22.48
CA ASP A 98 -7.61 33.21 -22.69
C ASP A 98 -7.44 32.91 -24.19
N ARG A 99 -8.23 33.57 -25.04
CA ARG A 99 -8.12 33.45 -26.51
C ARG A 99 -6.75 33.89 -27.04
N ALA A 100 -6.13 34.90 -26.42
CA ALA A 100 -4.77 35.31 -26.75
C ALA A 100 -3.71 34.30 -26.28
N ILE A 101 -3.87 33.72 -25.08
CA ILE A 101 -2.98 32.67 -24.55
C ILE A 101 -3.00 31.42 -25.45
N TYR A 102 -4.18 30.94 -25.85
CA TYR A 102 -4.29 29.80 -26.75
C TYR A 102 -3.72 30.08 -28.16
N ALA A 103 -3.90 31.29 -28.69
CA ALA A 103 -3.28 31.68 -29.96
C ALA A 103 -1.74 31.67 -29.89
N LEU A 104 -1.17 32.15 -28.78
CA LEU A 104 0.28 32.15 -28.55
C LEU A 104 0.84 30.72 -28.41
N MET A 105 0.16 29.83 -27.69
CA MET A 105 0.54 28.41 -27.62
C MET A 105 0.54 27.72 -29.00
N ILE A 106 -0.48 27.97 -29.82
CA ILE A 106 -0.57 27.39 -31.18
C ILE A 106 0.53 27.94 -32.09
N ALA A 107 0.85 29.23 -32.00
CA ALA A 107 1.97 29.82 -32.72
C ALA A 107 3.32 29.21 -32.30
N MET A 108 3.55 29.01 -31.00
CA MET A 108 4.76 28.38 -30.48
C MET A 108 4.89 26.92 -30.97
N LEU A 109 3.80 26.16 -30.98
CA LEU A 109 3.77 24.79 -31.51
C LEU A 109 4.16 24.76 -33.00
N ALA A 110 3.61 25.67 -33.81
CA ALA A 110 3.91 25.76 -35.23
C ALA A 110 5.39 26.11 -35.49
N ILE A 111 5.98 27.02 -34.69
CA ILE A 111 7.41 27.36 -34.76
C ILE A 111 8.28 26.13 -34.46
N ILE A 112 7.96 25.35 -33.41
CA ILE A 112 8.71 24.14 -33.05
C ILE A 112 8.67 23.12 -34.19
N VAL A 113 7.50 22.86 -34.78
CA VAL A 113 7.36 21.94 -35.94
C VAL A 113 8.18 22.42 -37.15
N LEU A 114 8.19 23.73 -37.41
CA LEU A 114 8.93 24.31 -38.54
C LEU A 114 10.47 24.20 -38.33
N ILE A 115 10.96 24.36 -37.09
CA ILE A 115 12.37 24.12 -36.74
C ILE A 115 12.76 22.67 -37.00
N TYR A 116 11.95 21.69 -36.57
CA TYR A 116 12.24 20.27 -36.81
C TYR A 116 12.23 19.90 -38.30
N LEU A 117 11.29 20.45 -39.08
CA LEU A 117 11.26 20.27 -40.54
C LEU A 117 12.51 20.84 -41.21
N PHE A 118 12.96 22.04 -40.81
CA PHE A 118 14.14 22.69 -41.40
C PHE A 118 15.44 21.95 -41.04
N ALA A 119 15.58 21.51 -39.78
CA ALA A 119 16.74 20.71 -39.33
C ALA A 119 16.81 19.35 -40.05
N GLY A 120 15.66 18.67 -40.23
CA GLY A 120 15.58 17.43 -41.00
C GLY A 120 15.98 17.62 -42.47
N LEU A 121 15.58 18.73 -43.08
CA LEU A 121 15.92 19.05 -44.47
C LEU A 121 17.42 19.36 -44.65
N GLN A 122 18.05 20.06 -43.69
CA GLN A 122 19.49 20.27 -43.71
C GLN A 122 20.26 18.95 -43.61
N SER A 123 19.84 18.03 -42.72
CA SER A 123 20.49 16.72 -42.56
C SER A 123 20.45 15.86 -43.83
N LEU A 124 19.46 16.04 -44.70
CA LEU A 124 19.35 15.35 -45.99
C LEU A 124 20.26 15.98 -47.05
N ASN A 125 20.47 17.30 -47.00
CA ASN A 125 21.16 18.06 -48.05
C ASN A 125 22.70 18.14 -47.85
N SER A 126 23.24 17.60 -46.76
CA SER A 126 24.69 17.57 -46.47
C SER A 126 25.37 16.23 -46.81
N GLY A 127 24.62 15.23 -47.28
CA GLY A 127 25.09 13.85 -47.42
C GLY A 127 25.60 13.46 -48.81
N LEU A 128 26.76 13.98 -49.26
CA LEU A 128 27.65 13.31 -50.24
C LEU A 128 28.95 14.08 -50.49
N SER A 129 30.05 13.63 -49.89
CA SER A 129 31.44 13.88 -50.32
C SER A 129 32.38 12.85 -49.70
N ILE A 130 32.79 11.85 -50.50
CA ILE A 130 33.68 10.76 -50.08
C ILE A 130 35.09 11.07 -50.61
N VAL A 131 36.07 11.22 -49.72
CA VAL A 131 37.50 11.24 -50.08
C VAL A 131 38.28 10.40 -49.07
N PRO A 132 38.88 9.26 -49.48
CA PRO A 132 39.80 8.50 -48.65
C PRO A 132 41.26 8.90 -48.95
N THR A 133 42.06 9.15 -47.91
CA THR A 133 43.53 9.30 -48.05
C THR A 133 44.23 8.74 -46.81
N ALA A 134 45.48 8.27 -46.97
CA ALA A 134 46.20 7.47 -46.00
C ALA A 134 47.53 8.10 -45.53
N ALA A 135 48.14 7.43 -44.55
CA ALA A 135 49.53 7.56 -44.08
C ALA A 135 49.94 8.83 -43.31
N ALA A 136 50.94 8.65 -42.43
CA ALA A 136 51.67 9.70 -41.72
C ALA A 136 52.93 10.11 -42.52
N PRO A 137 53.63 11.21 -42.16
CA PRO A 137 54.66 11.08 -41.11
C PRO A 137 54.86 12.33 -40.21
N LEU A 138 55.76 12.22 -39.22
CA LEU A 138 56.40 13.38 -38.56
C LEU A 138 57.47 14.00 -39.49
N PRO A 139 57.85 15.28 -39.29
CA PRO A 139 59.16 15.53 -38.66
C PRO A 139 59.18 16.72 -37.66
N THR A 140 60.36 17.23 -37.31
CA THR A 140 60.69 17.94 -36.06
C THR A 140 61.23 19.38 -36.20
N SER A 141 61.39 20.05 -35.04
CA SER A 141 62.29 21.20 -34.72
C SER A 141 61.77 22.63 -34.90
N GLY A 142 62.21 23.58 -34.04
CA GLY A 142 61.65 24.96 -34.01
C GLY A 142 62.20 26.01 -33.00
N GLY A 143 63.04 25.66 -32.01
CA GLY A 143 64.02 26.58 -31.35
C GLY A 143 63.62 27.81 -30.49
N ALA A 144 64.03 27.77 -29.20
CA ALA A 144 64.51 28.90 -28.36
C ALA A 144 63.52 30.02 -27.91
N ALA A 145 63.70 30.77 -26.80
CA ALA A 145 64.78 30.87 -25.80
C ALA A 145 64.24 31.35 -24.42
N GLY A 146 64.95 31.09 -23.29
CA GLY A 146 64.67 31.76 -21.99
C GLY A 146 65.04 30.96 -20.72
N VAL A 147 66.19 31.28 -20.10
CA VAL A 147 66.77 30.69 -18.87
C VAL A 147 67.69 31.80 -18.26
N PRO A 148 68.08 31.88 -16.94
CA PRO A 148 68.25 30.76 -16.00
C PRO A 148 68.06 31.03 -14.46
N LYS A 149 68.54 30.06 -13.64
CA LYS A 149 68.96 30.13 -12.21
C LYS A 149 67.84 30.07 -11.13
N THR A 150 67.94 29.34 -10.01
CA THR A 150 69.06 28.57 -9.36
C THR A 150 68.59 27.33 -8.58
N VAL A 151 69.23 26.16 -8.82
CA VAL A 151 69.79 25.09 -7.93
C VAL A 151 69.25 25.01 -6.45
N THR A 152 68.97 23.84 -5.79
CA THR A 152 69.96 22.83 -5.32
C THR A 152 69.35 21.57 -4.62
N THR A 153 70.06 20.41 -4.73
CA THR A 153 70.08 19.16 -3.90
C THR A 153 68.89 18.17 -3.77
N THR A 154 69.10 17.01 -4.41
CA THR A 154 68.78 15.59 -4.03
C THR A 154 69.76 15.05 -2.94
N PRO A 155 69.86 13.74 -2.57
CA PRO A 155 69.08 12.52 -2.89
C PRO A 155 68.72 11.60 -1.66
N SER A 156 67.97 10.51 -1.89
CA SER A 156 68.47 9.14 -1.62
C SER A 156 67.60 8.08 -2.36
N ALA A 157 68.08 6.84 -2.49
CA ALA A 157 67.43 5.76 -3.23
C ALA A 157 67.66 4.37 -2.58
N THR A 158 66.86 3.38 -2.94
CA THR A 158 67.09 1.94 -2.68
C THR A 158 66.42 1.12 -3.79
N VAL A 159 66.90 -0.10 -4.03
CA VAL A 159 66.76 -0.80 -5.33
C VAL A 159 65.98 -2.12 -5.20
N LEU A 160 65.33 -2.47 -6.33
CA LEU A 160 64.81 -3.78 -6.78
C LEU A 160 65.72 -5.01 -6.46
N PRO A 161 65.26 -6.29 -6.51
CA PRO A 161 64.66 -6.83 -7.74
C PRO A 161 63.72 -8.07 -7.74
N ALA A 162 63.20 -8.31 -8.96
CA ALA A 162 63.01 -9.61 -9.65
C ALA A 162 61.71 -10.44 -9.50
N THR A 163 61.03 -10.54 -10.66
CA THR A 163 60.42 -11.75 -11.28
C THR A 163 59.33 -12.55 -10.57
N THR A 164 58.15 -12.59 -11.21
CA THR A 164 57.61 -13.84 -11.79
C THR A 164 56.61 -13.51 -12.91
N VAL A 165 56.44 -14.41 -13.89
CA VAL A 165 55.55 -14.22 -15.05
C VAL A 165 54.35 -15.18 -14.94
N PRO A 166 53.10 -14.71 -15.08
CA PRO A 166 51.94 -15.60 -15.15
C PRO A 166 51.83 -16.27 -16.53
N PRO A 167 51.61 -17.60 -16.63
CA PRO A 167 51.50 -18.29 -17.91
C PRO A 167 50.14 -18.09 -18.58
N THR A 168 50.14 -18.02 -19.91
CA THR A 168 48.94 -18.01 -20.75
C THR A 168 48.20 -19.36 -20.69
N PRO A 169 46.89 -19.41 -20.42
CA PRO A 169 46.09 -20.62 -20.59
C PRO A 169 45.83 -20.89 -22.09
N THR A 170 46.22 -22.07 -22.55
CA THR A 170 46.02 -22.55 -23.93
C THR A 170 44.54 -22.73 -24.27
N ALA A 171 44.12 -22.33 -25.47
CA ALA A 171 42.80 -22.65 -26.00
C ALA A 171 42.71 -24.13 -26.41
N LEU A 172 41.72 -24.86 -25.91
CA LEU A 172 41.42 -26.24 -26.29
C LEU A 172 40.10 -26.28 -27.09
N PRO A 173 40.05 -26.94 -28.26
CA PRO A 173 38.83 -27.00 -29.07
C PRO A 173 37.84 -28.02 -28.50
N THR A 174 36.55 -27.69 -28.49
CA THR A 174 35.47 -28.66 -28.33
C THR A 174 34.29 -28.25 -29.20
N SER A 175 34.16 -28.92 -30.34
CA SER A 175 33.06 -28.71 -31.28
C SER A 175 31.77 -29.33 -30.76
N THR A 176 30.79 -28.51 -30.40
CA THR A 176 29.42 -28.94 -30.10
C THR A 176 28.54 -28.72 -31.35
N PRO A 177 27.97 -29.77 -31.96
CA PRO A 177 27.12 -29.63 -33.15
C PRO A 177 25.75 -29.04 -32.77
N SER A 178 25.19 -28.22 -33.67
CA SER A 178 23.80 -27.77 -33.56
C SER A 178 22.81 -28.91 -33.86
N PRO A 179 21.64 -28.98 -33.19
CA PRO A 179 20.62 -29.96 -33.52
C PRO A 179 19.96 -29.65 -34.88
N GLN A 180 20.14 -30.55 -35.84
CA GLN A 180 19.44 -30.52 -37.12
C GLN A 180 18.07 -31.21 -36.98
N PRO A 181 16.96 -30.70 -37.57
CA PRO A 181 15.63 -31.29 -37.39
C PRO A 181 15.52 -32.72 -37.93
N SER A 182 14.77 -33.57 -37.23
CA SER A 182 14.55 -34.97 -37.60
C SER A 182 13.31 -35.12 -38.49
N PRO A 183 13.41 -35.79 -39.66
CA PRO A 183 12.30 -35.93 -40.60
C PRO A 183 11.47 -37.19 -40.35
N SER A 184 10.34 -37.06 -39.66
CA SER A 184 9.22 -38.03 -39.74
C SER A 184 7.89 -37.37 -39.36
N PRO A 185 6.79 -37.63 -40.09
CA PRO A 185 5.49 -37.04 -39.80
C PRO A 185 4.86 -37.68 -38.56
N THR A 186 4.41 -36.84 -37.61
CA THR A 186 3.45 -37.28 -36.58
C THR A 186 2.06 -37.31 -37.21
N PRO A 187 1.26 -38.39 -37.06
CA PRO A 187 -0.05 -38.49 -37.69
C PRO A 187 -1.05 -37.49 -37.10
N GLU A 188 -1.91 -36.96 -37.97
CA GLU A 188 -2.94 -35.97 -37.67
C GLU A 188 -4.09 -36.58 -36.84
N PRO A 189 -4.51 -35.96 -35.72
CA PRO A 189 -5.66 -36.44 -34.95
C PRO A 189 -6.97 -36.10 -35.69
N ALA A 190 -7.67 -37.13 -36.16
CA ALA A 190 -8.86 -36.98 -36.99
C ALA A 190 -10.02 -36.22 -36.29
N LEU A 191 -10.65 -35.31 -37.04
CA LEU A 191 -11.88 -34.63 -36.65
C LEU A 191 -13.04 -35.62 -36.49
N ILE A 192 -13.56 -35.77 -35.26
CA ILE A 192 -14.80 -36.51 -34.99
C ILE A 192 -15.94 -35.53 -34.71
N VAL A 193 -16.89 -35.51 -35.64
CA VAL A 193 -18.22 -34.90 -35.55
C VAL A 193 -19.15 -35.98 -36.09
N PRO A 194 -20.14 -36.50 -35.34
CA PRO A 194 -21.39 -35.74 -35.15
C PRO A 194 -22.21 -36.07 -33.88
N THR A 195 -23.28 -35.29 -33.63
CA THR A 195 -24.70 -35.74 -33.71
C THR A 195 -25.62 -34.79 -32.93
N ALA A 196 -26.78 -34.44 -33.49
CA ALA A 196 -27.79 -33.59 -32.83
C ALA A 196 -28.69 -34.40 -31.88
N ILE A 197 -29.14 -33.78 -30.80
CA ILE A 197 -30.08 -34.38 -29.82
C ILE A 197 -31.53 -34.15 -30.30
N PRO A 198 -32.40 -35.18 -30.32
CA PRO A 198 -33.80 -35.05 -30.73
C PRO A 198 -34.69 -34.34 -29.69
N THR A 199 -35.90 -33.95 -30.09
CA THR A 199 -36.83 -33.14 -29.28
C THR A 199 -38.08 -33.95 -28.85
N LEU A 200 -38.75 -33.49 -27.78
CA LEU A 200 -40.11 -33.91 -27.30
C LEU A 200 -40.20 -35.32 -26.66
N PRO A 201 -41.28 -35.64 -25.90
CA PRO A 201 -42.42 -34.81 -25.48
C PRO A 201 -42.54 -34.67 -23.92
N ALA A 202 -43.66 -34.09 -23.45
CA ALA A 202 -43.95 -33.88 -22.02
C ALA A 202 -44.89 -34.94 -21.42
N ALA A 203 -44.74 -35.22 -20.12
CA ALA A 203 -45.76 -35.84 -19.27
C ALA A 203 -45.48 -35.55 -17.77
N SER A 204 -46.54 -35.48 -16.96
CA SER A 204 -46.49 -35.62 -15.49
C SER A 204 -47.09 -36.98 -15.09
N PRO A 205 -46.89 -37.45 -13.85
CA PRO A 205 -48.06 -37.44 -12.97
C PRO A 205 -47.80 -37.18 -11.47
N THR A 206 -48.88 -36.73 -10.84
CA THR A 206 -49.25 -36.62 -9.42
C THR A 206 -48.70 -37.69 -8.45
N VAL A 207 -48.26 -37.24 -7.26
CA VAL A 207 -48.46 -37.95 -5.97
C VAL A 207 -48.85 -36.92 -4.89
N THR A 208 -49.73 -37.31 -3.95
CA THR A 208 -50.40 -36.42 -2.97
C THR A 208 -49.93 -36.69 -1.53
N PRO A 209 -49.88 -35.67 -0.64
CA PRO A 209 -49.98 -35.85 0.81
C PRO A 209 -51.31 -35.29 1.38
N SER A 210 -51.73 -35.76 2.56
CA SER A 210 -53.14 -35.68 3.02
C SER A 210 -53.41 -34.74 4.22
N ALA A 211 -54.63 -34.20 4.25
CA ALA A 211 -55.43 -33.74 5.42
C ALA A 211 -54.87 -32.67 6.41
N ALA A 212 -55.17 -31.41 6.07
CA ALA A 212 -55.87 -30.32 6.82
C ALA A 212 -56.61 -30.63 8.16
N PRO A 213 -57.18 -29.64 8.91
CA PRO A 213 -57.36 -28.17 8.67
C PRO A 213 -56.57 -27.31 9.71
N ILE A 214 -56.83 -26.06 10.18
CA ILE A 214 -57.95 -25.07 10.32
C ILE A 214 -57.29 -23.64 10.28
N VAL A 215 -57.70 -22.52 9.65
CA VAL A 215 -58.97 -21.87 9.19
C VAL A 215 -59.59 -20.87 10.22
N PRO A 216 -59.98 -19.59 9.93
CA PRO A 216 -59.84 -18.73 8.72
C PRO A 216 -59.48 -17.22 8.94
N ALA A 217 -59.23 -16.47 7.83
CA ALA A 217 -59.69 -15.09 7.48
C ALA A 217 -58.77 -14.47 6.36
N THR A 218 -59.08 -14.49 5.05
CA THR A 218 -60.09 -13.71 4.28
C THR A 218 -59.80 -12.19 4.30
N GLN A 219 -59.17 -11.57 3.29
CA GLN A 219 -59.65 -11.14 1.93
C GLN A 219 -60.74 -10.04 1.96
N THR A 220 -60.91 -9.09 1.01
CA THR A 220 -60.53 -9.04 -0.44
C THR A 220 -60.22 -7.60 -0.97
N THR A 221 -60.44 -7.29 -2.27
CA THR A 221 -59.77 -6.26 -3.10
C THR A 221 -60.67 -5.17 -3.75
N GLN A 222 -60.01 -4.19 -4.40
CA GLN A 222 -60.43 -3.35 -5.58
C GLN A 222 -61.11 -1.94 -5.43
N PRO A 223 -61.05 -1.06 -6.48
CA PRO A 223 -61.30 0.40 -6.43
C PRO A 223 -62.37 0.87 -7.48
N PRO A 224 -62.26 2.02 -8.19
CA PRO A 224 -62.42 3.44 -7.77
C PRO A 224 -63.58 4.19 -8.50
N ALA A 225 -63.98 5.39 -8.04
CA ALA A 225 -64.85 6.31 -8.81
C ALA A 225 -64.75 7.82 -8.43
N THR A 226 -65.06 8.68 -9.41
CA THR A 226 -65.28 10.16 -9.38
C THR A 226 -66.22 10.48 -10.58
N PRO A 227 -66.82 11.68 -10.79
CA PRO A 227 -66.79 12.96 -10.03
C PRO A 227 -68.19 13.62 -9.85
N THR A 228 -68.24 14.88 -9.37
CA THR A 228 -69.19 15.97 -9.79
C THR A 228 -68.69 17.33 -9.24
N ALA A 229 -68.99 18.46 -9.90
CA ALA A 229 -68.52 19.83 -9.57
C ALA A 229 -69.60 20.65 -8.81
N THR A 230 -69.45 21.96 -8.46
CA THR A 230 -69.60 23.09 -9.41
C THR A 230 -69.54 24.47 -8.69
N GLN A 231 -68.79 25.47 -9.23
CA GLN A 231 -68.90 26.95 -8.97
C GLN A 231 -68.59 27.47 -7.53
N THR A 232 -68.30 28.75 -7.18
CA THR A 232 -67.94 30.08 -7.80
C THR A 232 -67.61 31.04 -6.60
N ALA A 233 -66.80 32.13 -6.58
CA ALA A 233 -66.21 33.08 -7.56
C ALA A 233 -64.81 33.62 -7.12
N ALA A 234 -64.39 34.77 -7.68
CA ALA A 234 -63.32 35.72 -7.25
C ALA A 234 -63.81 37.17 -7.56
N PRO A 235 -63.03 38.30 -7.47
CA PRO A 235 -61.68 38.56 -6.92
C PRO A 235 -61.58 39.84 -6.02
N ALA A 236 -60.38 40.19 -5.47
CA ALA A 236 -59.96 41.60 -5.24
C ALA A 236 -58.46 41.80 -4.83
N VAL A 237 -57.69 42.48 -5.70
CA VAL A 237 -56.68 43.56 -5.46
C VAL A 237 -55.66 43.51 -4.28
N SER A 238 -54.37 43.73 -4.63
CA SER A 238 -53.29 44.26 -3.76
C SER A 238 -52.65 45.51 -4.40
N PRO A 239 -52.14 46.52 -3.64
CA PRO A 239 -50.78 47.00 -3.95
C PRO A 239 -49.91 47.73 -2.85
N VAL A 240 -48.64 47.30 -2.70
CA VAL A 240 -47.38 48.14 -2.69
C VAL A 240 -47.21 49.09 -1.42
N PRO A 241 -46.08 49.80 -1.09
CA PRO A 241 -45.11 49.38 -0.04
C PRO A 241 -44.87 50.27 1.24
N PRO A 242 -43.71 50.95 1.49
CA PRO A 242 -42.91 50.85 2.75
C PRO A 242 -42.90 52.20 3.56
N PRO A 243 -42.00 52.53 4.54
CA PRO A 243 -40.80 51.84 5.06
C PRO A 243 -40.60 51.86 6.61
N THR A 244 -39.39 51.50 7.04
CA THR A 244 -38.81 51.40 8.40
C THR A 244 -38.97 52.61 9.33
N ALA A 245 -39.19 52.36 10.63
CA ALA A 245 -38.81 53.24 11.74
C ALA A 245 -38.50 52.42 13.03
N VAL A 246 -37.71 52.99 13.95
CA VAL A 246 -37.22 52.35 15.20
C VAL A 246 -37.84 53.03 16.43
N PRO A 247 -38.19 52.27 17.50
CA PRO A 247 -38.33 52.80 18.86
C PRO A 247 -37.26 52.24 19.84
N PRO A 248 -36.70 53.05 20.75
CA PRO A 248 -35.68 52.61 21.72
C PRO A 248 -36.23 52.17 23.09
N ALA A 249 -35.32 51.54 23.84
CA ALA A 249 -35.28 51.22 25.28
C ALA A 249 -36.41 51.68 26.24
N SER A 250 -36.76 50.82 27.20
CA SER A 250 -37.51 51.22 28.41
C SER A 250 -37.20 50.34 29.64
N ALA A 251 -36.72 51.01 30.70
CA ALA A 251 -36.78 50.67 32.14
C ALA A 251 -36.22 49.31 32.68
N PRO A 252 -35.70 49.27 33.92
CA PRO A 252 -35.08 48.07 34.49
C PRO A 252 -36.07 47.12 35.18
N VAL A 253 -35.78 45.82 35.10
CA VAL A 253 -36.45 44.76 35.88
C VAL A 253 -35.66 44.49 37.18
N ALA A 254 -36.36 44.17 38.27
CA ALA A 254 -35.75 43.89 39.57
C ALA A 254 -34.87 42.62 39.56
N PRO A 255 -33.83 42.53 40.41
CA PRO A 255 -32.97 41.36 40.48
C PRO A 255 -33.71 40.11 41.01
N PRO A 256 -33.43 38.91 40.48
CA PRO A 256 -34.04 37.66 40.95
C PRO A 256 -33.51 37.27 42.34
N PRO A 257 -34.25 36.45 43.12
CA PRO A 257 -33.82 36.00 44.44
C PRO A 257 -32.60 35.07 44.36
N SER A 258 -31.78 35.12 45.42
CA SER A 258 -30.56 34.32 45.56
C SER A 258 -30.84 32.82 45.50
N LEU A 259 -30.15 32.10 44.61
CA LEU A 259 -30.17 30.63 44.59
C LEU A 259 -29.48 30.08 45.86
N PRO A 260 -29.99 28.99 46.46
CA PRO A 260 -29.35 28.35 47.61
C PRO A 260 -28.01 27.72 47.20
N THR A 261 -26.98 27.92 48.03
CA THR A 261 -25.65 27.33 47.80
C THR A 261 -25.71 25.81 47.84
N LEU A 262 -25.57 25.18 46.66
CA LEU A 262 -25.39 23.74 46.58
C LEU A 262 -24.08 23.34 47.27
N ALA A 263 -24.16 22.37 48.19
CA ALA A 263 -22.99 21.81 48.85
C ALA A 263 -22.02 21.20 47.81
N PRO A 264 -20.70 21.19 48.05
CA PRO A 264 -19.74 20.57 47.15
C PRO A 264 -20.12 19.10 46.88
N ARG A 265 -20.34 18.76 45.60
CA ARG A 265 -20.58 17.37 45.20
C ARG A 265 -19.34 16.55 45.60
N PRO A 266 -19.49 15.39 46.26
CA PRO A 266 -18.35 14.51 46.55
C PRO A 266 -17.54 14.22 45.29
N PRO A 267 -16.21 14.08 45.38
CA PRO A 267 -15.39 13.72 44.23
C PRO A 267 -15.92 12.42 43.62
N ALA A 268 -16.05 12.39 42.30
CA ALA A 268 -16.53 11.21 41.59
C ALA A 268 -15.58 10.03 41.89
N PRO A 269 -16.10 8.80 42.11
CA PRO A 269 -15.26 7.63 42.31
C PRO A 269 -14.27 7.49 41.15
N THR A 270 -12.98 7.31 41.47
CA THR A 270 -11.94 7.05 40.48
C THR A 270 -12.37 5.86 39.62
N ALA A 271 -12.49 6.08 38.31
CA ALA A 271 -12.89 5.02 37.40
C ALA A 271 -11.89 3.86 37.47
N ALA A 272 -12.39 2.64 37.66
CA ALA A 272 -11.54 1.46 37.72
C ALA A 272 -10.76 1.27 36.40
N PRO A 273 -9.49 0.82 36.44
CA PRO A 273 -8.64 0.70 35.26
C PRO A 273 -9.28 -0.25 34.24
N ALA A 274 -9.41 0.23 33.01
CA ALA A 274 -10.23 -0.42 31.98
C ALA A 274 -9.43 -1.51 31.24
N ILE A 275 -9.33 -2.69 31.86
CA ILE A 275 -8.68 -3.89 31.29
C ILE A 275 -9.39 -4.32 29.99
N ARG A 276 -8.62 -4.59 28.93
CA ARG A 276 -9.11 -5.09 27.63
C ARG A 276 -8.18 -6.16 27.06
N ASN A 277 -8.77 -7.19 26.44
CA ASN A 277 -8.02 -8.10 25.58
C ASN A 277 -7.73 -7.42 24.23
N GLU A 278 -6.46 -7.27 23.87
CA GLU A 278 -6.04 -6.84 22.53
C GLU A 278 -5.05 -7.85 21.95
N ARG A 279 -5.04 -8.01 20.62
CA ARG A 279 -4.10 -8.92 19.93
C ARG A 279 -2.91 -8.12 19.41
N VAL A 280 -1.72 -8.45 19.91
CA VAL A 280 -0.46 -7.78 19.56
C VAL A 280 0.41 -8.70 18.71
N TRP A 281 1.39 -8.12 18.01
CA TRP A 281 2.41 -8.87 17.30
C TRP A 281 3.70 -8.88 18.10
N LEU A 282 4.22 -10.07 18.36
CA LEU A 282 5.50 -10.33 19.01
C LEU A 282 6.47 -10.93 17.98
N TYR A 283 7.77 -10.82 18.24
CA TYR A 283 8.81 -11.35 17.37
C TYR A 283 9.82 -12.14 18.19
N PHE A 284 9.71 -13.47 18.15
CA PHE A 284 10.58 -14.40 18.87
C PHE A 284 11.66 -14.98 17.96
N GLY A 285 12.57 -15.78 18.51
CA GLY A 285 13.52 -16.56 17.72
C GLY A 285 12.93 -17.91 17.27
N ASP A 286 13.45 -18.45 16.17
CA ASP A 286 13.39 -19.89 15.91
C ASP A 286 14.28 -20.66 16.91
N THR A 287 14.32 -21.99 16.84
CA THR A 287 15.13 -22.84 17.74
C THR A 287 16.65 -22.58 17.68
N THR A 288 17.15 -21.93 16.62
CA THR A 288 18.56 -21.45 16.51
C THR A 288 18.74 -19.98 16.90
N ARG A 289 17.66 -19.26 17.21
CA ARG A 289 17.56 -17.80 17.41
C ARG A 289 17.99 -16.96 16.20
N THR A 290 18.26 -17.55 15.03
CA THR A 290 18.75 -16.85 13.84
C THR A 290 17.67 -16.09 13.08
N LEU A 291 16.43 -16.59 13.08
CA LEU A 291 15.30 -16.02 12.36
C LEU A 291 14.26 -15.44 13.32
N PHE A 292 13.70 -14.29 12.95
CA PHE A 292 12.58 -13.68 13.68
C PHE A 292 11.26 -14.35 13.27
N VAL A 293 10.60 -15.02 14.22
CA VAL A 293 9.29 -15.64 14.04
C VAL A 293 8.19 -14.67 14.49
N PRO A 294 7.32 -14.18 13.58
CA PRO A 294 6.24 -13.27 13.94
C PRO A 294 5.06 -14.03 14.55
N THR A 295 4.54 -13.54 15.68
CA THR A 295 3.63 -14.29 16.56
C THR A 295 2.48 -13.40 17.04
N GLN A 296 1.26 -13.92 17.18
CA GLN A 296 0.05 -13.12 17.47
C GLN A 296 -0.64 -13.49 18.79
N ARG A 297 -0.13 -12.94 19.90
CA ARG A 297 -0.64 -13.17 21.26
C ARG A 297 -1.84 -12.28 21.62
N LEU A 298 -2.81 -12.83 22.35
CA LEU A 298 -3.79 -12.02 23.10
C LEU A 298 -3.23 -11.56 24.45
N VAL A 299 -3.22 -10.26 24.71
CA VAL A 299 -2.66 -9.64 25.93
C VAL A 299 -3.69 -8.76 26.65
N GLN A 300 -3.54 -8.63 27.98
CA GLN A 300 -4.32 -7.70 28.79
C GLN A 300 -3.73 -6.28 28.71
N VAL A 301 -4.43 -5.37 28.05
CA VAL A 301 -4.10 -3.95 28.01
C VAL A 301 -4.80 -3.24 29.15
N GLN A 302 -4.02 -2.62 30.04
CA GLN A 302 -4.49 -1.68 31.05
C GLN A 302 -4.34 -0.26 30.52
N ASP A 303 -5.32 0.60 30.79
CA ASP A 303 -5.30 2.05 30.56
C ASP A 303 -4.81 2.48 29.15
N ARG A 304 -5.17 1.67 28.14
CA ARG A 304 -4.81 1.82 26.72
C ARG A 304 -3.31 1.72 26.40
N GLN A 305 -2.49 1.22 27.32
CA GLN A 305 -1.04 1.09 27.15
C GLN A 305 -0.63 -0.16 26.33
N VAL A 306 -1.15 -0.30 25.11
CA VAL A 306 -0.93 -1.50 24.28
C VAL A 306 0.55 -1.75 23.95
N ALA A 307 1.35 -0.68 23.76
CA ALA A 307 2.80 -0.79 23.56
C ALA A 307 3.51 -1.35 24.81
N THR A 308 3.11 -0.91 26.01
CA THR A 308 3.64 -1.43 27.29
C THR A 308 3.28 -2.91 27.46
N ALA A 309 2.05 -3.30 27.12
CA ALA A 309 1.59 -4.68 27.16
C ALA A 309 2.35 -5.59 26.16
N ALA A 310 2.57 -5.11 24.93
CA ALA A 310 3.33 -5.85 23.92
C ALA A 310 4.80 -6.09 24.33
N VAL A 311 5.48 -5.07 24.86
CA VAL A 311 6.88 -5.23 25.33
C VAL A 311 6.95 -6.13 26.58
N ARG A 312 6.00 -6.04 27.51
CA ARG A 312 5.90 -6.98 28.65
C ARG A 312 5.70 -8.42 28.19
N ALA A 313 4.78 -8.67 27.26
CA ALA A 313 4.56 -9.99 26.68
C ALA A 313 5.77 -10.54 25.90
N LEU A 314 6.66 -9.67 25.41
CA LEU A 314 7.93 -10.06 24.78
C LEU A 314 9.00 -10.45 25.83
N ILE A 315 9.00 -9.79 27.01
CA ILE A 315 9.87 -10.12 28.17
C ILE A 315 9.39 -11.40 28.87
N GLU A 316 8.08 -11.60 28.97
CA GLU A 316 7.44 -12.86 29.44
C GLU A 316 7.91 -14.09 28.64
N GLY A 317 8.42 -13.87 27.42
CA GLY A 317 8.95 -14.90 26.55
C GLY A 317 7.89 -15.58 25.67
N PRO A 318 8.35 -16.45 24.75
CA PRO A 318 7.50 -17.22 23.84
C PRO A 318 6.70 -18.33 24.52
N ARG A 319 5.73 -18.88 23.77
CA ARG A 319 5.10 -20.18 24.02
C ARG A 319 5.54 -21.20 22.97
N ASP A 320 5.03 -22.42 23.09
CA ASP A 320 4.95 -23.45 22.05
C ASP A 320 6.26 -23.84 21.32
N GLY A 321 7.42 -23.56 21.94
CA GLY A 321 8.75 -24.00 21.49
C GLY A 321 9.57 -22.98 20.70
N LEU A 322 9.09 -21.73 20.57
CA LEU A 322 9.92 -20.62 20.07
C LEU A 322 10.92 -20.14 21.14
N GLU A 323 11.89 -19.33 20.73
CA GLU A 323 13.02 -18.91 21.58
C GLU A 323 12.97 -17.43 22.00
N GLY A 324 13.41 -17.16 23.23
CA GLY A 324 13.51 -15.80 23.78
C GLY A 324 14.71 -15.04 23.21
N LEU A 325 14.48 -13.81 22.74
CA LEU A 325 15.53 -12.89 22.25
C LEU A 325 15.81 -11.72 23.21
N VAL A 326 14.83 -11.39 24.07
CA VAL A 326 14.90 -10.34 25.09
C VAL A 326 15.41 -10.95 26.40
N ASP A 327 16.15 -10.20 27.23
CA ASP A 327 16.52 -10.66 28.58
C ASP A 327 15.27 -10.73 29.48
N PRO A 328 14.84 -11.92 29.96
CA PRO A 328 13.68 -12.05 30.85
C PRO A 328 13.95 -11.45 32.25
N ALA A 329 15.19 -11.13 32.59
CA ALA A 329 15.54 -10.38 33.80
C ALA A 329 15.42 -8.85 33.62
N ALA A 330 15.14 -8.34 32.42
CA ALA A 330 14.98 -6.90 32.17
C ALA A 330 13.56 -6.41 32.48
N GLN A 331 13.48 -5.30 33.22
CA GLN A 331 12.23 -4.67 33.65
C GLN A 331 11.94 -3.43 32.82
N LEU A 332 10.77 -3.40 32.18
CA LEU A 332 10.28 -2.22 31.48
C LEU A 332 9.83 -1.14 32.48
N LEU A 333 10.63 -0.09 32.63
CA LEU A 333 10.35 1.07 33.50
C LEU A 333 9.31 2.01 32.89
N GLY A 334 9.24 2.12 31.55
CA GLY A 334 8.21 2.93 30.89
C GLY A 334 8.41 3.07 29.38
N ILE A 335 7.36 3.55 28.70
CA ILE A 335 7.36 3.90 27.28
C ILE A 335 6.75 5.29 27.11
N GLN A 336 7.38 6.13 26.30
CA GLN A 336 6.87 7.42 25.84
C GLN A 336 6.90 7.46 24.32
N ILE A 337 5.79 7.86 23.67
CA ILE A 337 5.69 7.91 22.21
C ILE A 337 5.52 9.37 21.78
N SER A 338 6.39 9.85 20.88
CA SER A 338 6.31 11.19 20.32
C SER A 338 6.94 11.24 18.93
N GLY A 339 6.28 11.90 17.96
CA GLY A 339 6.83 12.15 16.63
C GLY A 339 7.30 10.90 15.85
N GLY A 340 6.58 9.78 15.97
CA GLY A 340 6.95 8.50 15.34
C GLY A 340 8.06 7.72 16.08
N VAL A 341 8.58 8.24 17.19
CA VAL A 341 9.60 7.57 18.01
C VAL A 341 8.99 7.09 19.33
N ALA A 342 9.17 5.81 19.63
CA ALA A 342 8.92 5.26 20.96
C ALA A 342 10.23 5.26 21.77
N THR A 343 10.31 6.06 22.83
CA THR A 343 11.35 5.93 23.85
C THR A 343 10.94 4.84 24.83
N VAL A 344 11.80 3.85 25.04
CA VAL A 344 11.54 2.65 25.84
C VAL A 344 12.68 2.50 26.86
N ASN A 345 12.35 2.64 28.14
CA ASN A 345 13.31 2.69 29.23
C ASN A 345 13.25 1.41 30.08
N PHE A 346 14.43 0.85 30.38
CA PHE A 346 14.63 -0.38 31.15
C PHE A 346 15.56 -0.16 32.35
N ASP A 347 15.56 -1.07 33.32
CA ASP A 347 16.53 -1.09 34.43
C ASP A 347 17.93 -1.58 33.99
N ARG A 348 17.99 -2.41 32.95
CA ARG A 348 19.19 -2.99 32.34
C ARG A 348 19.08 -3.05 30.81
N GLU A 349 20.15 -3.45 30.14
CA GLU A 349 20.09 -3.72 28.70
C GLU A 349 19.19 -4.94 28.41
N PRO A 350 18.13 -4.81 27.59
CA PRO A 350 17.06 -5.82 27.50
C PRO A 350 17.38 -6.92 26.47
N HIS A 351 18.64 -7.33 26.35
CA HIS A 351 19.08 -8.23 25.29
C HIS A 351 20.13 -9.23 25.79
N LEU A 352 20.10 -10.46 25.26
CA LEU A 352 20.88 -11.57 25.78
C LEU A 352 22.36 -11.47 25.35
N ASN A 353 23.29 -11.44 26.30
CA ASN A 353 24.74 -11.64 26.06
C ASN A 353 25.39 -10.72 24.98
N GLY A 354 24.93 -9.48 24.82
CA GLY A 354 25.44 -8.57 23.77
C GLY A 354 24.77 -8.73 22.39
N ASP A 355 23.82 -9.65 22.24
CA ASP A 355 23.12 -9.94 20.99
C ASP A 355 22.10 -8.84 20.60
N PRO A 356 22.31 -8.10 19.49
CA PRO A 356 21.38 -7.06 19.05
C PRO A 356 20.00 -7.58 18.62
N ARG A 357 19.81 -8.90 18.42
CA ARG A 357 18.51 -9.49 18.03
C ARG A 357 17.42 -9.19 19.07
N GLY A 358 17.75 -9.09 20.36
CA GLY A 358 16.77 -8.68 21.39
C GLY A 358 16.23 -7.27 21.19
N LEU A 359 17.10 -6.31 20.84
CA LEU A 359 16.69 -4.96 20.49
C LEU A 359 15.85 -4.96 19.20
N TYR A 360 16.29 -5.68 18.16
CA TYR A 360 15.52 -5.79 16.91
C TYR A 360 14.15 -6.45 17.09
N ALA A 361 14.00 -7.43 17.98
CA ALA A 361 12.71 -8.03 18.34
C ALA A 361 11.74 -6.99 18.94
N ILE A 362 12.22 -6.15 19.86
CA ILE A 362 11.46 -5.04 20.43
C ILE A 362 11.12 -4.00 19.35
N VAL A 363 12.06 -3.67 18.46
CA VAL A 363 11.78 -2.77 17.31
C VAL A 363 10.70 -3.33 16.39
N LEU A 364 10.79 -4.61 16.00
CA LEU A 364 9.84 -5.25 15.09
C LEU A 364 8.43 -5.35 15.71
N THR A 365 8.37 -5.58 17.03
CA THR A 365 7.15 -5.57 17.85
C THR A 365 6.51 -4.18 17.87
N LEU A 366 7.25 -3.15 18.29
CA LEU A 366 6.70 -1.79 18.43
C LEU A 366 6.40 -1.12 17.09
N THR A 367 7.23 -1.31 16.07
CA THR A 367 6.98 -0.79 14.72
C THR A 367 5.95 -1.59 13.92
N HIS A 368 5.13 -2.41 14.60
CA HIS A 368 3.85 -2.87 14.05
C HIS A 368 2.73 -1.85 14.29
N PHE A 369 2.82 -1.01 15.32
CA PHE A 369 1.87 0.07 15.55
C PHE A 369 2.13 1.20 14.53
N GLU A 370 1.12 1.60 13.74
CA GLU A 370 1.26 2.59 12.64
C GLU A 370 1.75 3.98 13.11
N SER A 371 1.78 4.25 14.41
CA SER A 371 2.27 5.47 15.04
C SER A 371 3.74 5.40 15.52
N ILE A 372 4.47 4.33 15.21
CA ILE A 372 5.87 4.10 15.66
C ILE A 372 6.73 3.65 14.47
N ASP A 373 7.59 4.54 13.98
CA ASP A 373 8.58 4.27 12.92
C ASP A 373 9.93 3.79 13.48
N ARG A 374 10.28 4.25 14.69
CA ARG A 374 11.59 4.03 15.33
C ARG A 374 11.47 3.84 16.84
N VAL A 375 12.47 3.18 17.44
CA VAL A 375 12.55 2.98 18.90
C VAL A 375 13.87 3.55 19.43
N GLN A 376 13.78 4.47 20.40
CA GLN A 376 14.91 4.90 21.23
C GLN A 376 14.97 4.01 22.47
N PHE A 377 16.07 3.29 22.67
CA PHE A 377 16.28 2.51 23.89
C PHE A 377 16.96 3.35 24.96
N GLN A 378 16.59 3.11 26.22
CA GLN A 378 17.21 3.69 27.40
C GLN A 378 17.41 2.65 28.50
N VAL A 379 18.49 2.82 29.28
CA VAL A 379 18.74 2.08 30.52
C VAL A 379 18.89 3.11 31.65
N ASN A 380 17.99 3.07 32.63
CA ASN A 380 17.87 4.06 33.69
C ASN A 380 17.87 5.51 33.16
N GLY A 381 17.20 5.75 32.04
CA GLY A 381 17.11 7.04 31.35
C GLY A 381 18.30 7.39 30.45
N ARG A 382 19.40 6.62 30.46
CA ARG A 382 20.55 6.82 29.57
C ARG A 382 20.30 6.14 28.22
N ASN A 383 20.36 6.89 27.12
CA ASN A 383 20.19 6.35 25.77
C ASN A 383 21.25 5.27 25.43
N ILE A 384 20.77 4.15 24.86
CA ILE A 384 21.58 3.08 24.25
C ILE A 384 21.08 2.80 22.81
N GLY A 385 21.78 1.96 22.06
CA GLY A 385 21.41 1.56 20.71
C GLY A 385 22.45 0.63 20.07
N ILE A 386 22.28 0.32 18.79
CA ILE A 386 23.20 -0.51 18.01
C ILE A 386 24.18 0.40 17.26
N GLY A 387 25.48 0.24 17.52
CA GLY A 387 26.53 1.08 16.91
C GLY A 387 26.53 2.55 17.35
N GLY A 388 25.80 2.89 18.41
CA GLY A 388 25.62 4.26 18.90
C GLY A 388 24.46 4.34 19.90
N SER A 389 24.02 5.56 20.23
CA SER A 389 22.95 5.81 21.21
C SER A 389 21.64 6.35 20.59
N GLY A 390 21.53 6.37 19.26
CA GLY A 390 20.37 6.92 18.55
C GLY A 390 19.22 5.91 18.34
N PRO A 391 18.04 6.37 17.89
CA PRO A 391 16.86 5.53 17.73
C PRO A 391 16.97 4.56 16.55
N ILE A 392 16.63 3.30 16.77
CA ILE A 392 16.71 2.22 15.79
C ILE A 392 15.43 2.20 14.95
N GLY A 393 15.56 2.17 13.62
CA GLY A 393 14.43 2.03 12.70
C GLY A 393 14.09 0.56 12.41
N ARG A 394 12.88 0.30 11.89
CA ARG A 394 12.41 -1.05 11.58
C ARG A 394 13.38 -1.81 10.63
N PRO A 395 13.99 -2.94 11.06
CA PRO A 395 14.83 -3.75 10.18
C PRO A 395 13.97 -4.55 9.18
N VAL A 396 14.61 -5.03 8.11
CA VAL A 396 13.99 -6.03 7.23
C VAL A 396 13.97 -7.37 7.97
N VAL A 397 12.80 -7.98 8.12
CA VAL A 397 12.63 -9.31 8.72
C VAL A 397 13.23 -10.35 7.77
N ASN A 398 14.15 -11.20 8.26
CA ASN A 398 14.70 -12.38 7.57
C ASN A 398 14.89 -12.17 6.05
N PRO A 399 15.78 -11.24 5.63
CA PRO A 399 15.93 -10.87 4.23
C PRO A 399 16.59 -11.98 3.41
N LEU A 400 15.97 -12.35 2.29
CA LEU A 400 16.54 -13.20 1.25
C LEU A 400 16.93 -12.31 0.06
N ASN A 401 18.23 -12.12 -0.15
CA ASN A 401 18.77 -11.11 -1.07
C ASN A 401 19.94 -11.63 -1.94
N PRO A 402 19.74 -12.73 -2.71
CA PRO A 402 20.79 -13.29 -3.57
C PRO A 402 21.27 -12.30 -4.65
N ASP A 403 20.42 -11.34 -5.02
CA ASP A 403 20.70 -10.31 -6.03
C ASP A 403 21.47 -9.08 -5.47
N GLY A 404 21.86 -9.10 -4.20
CA GLY A 404 22.71 -8.07 -3.58
C GLY A 404 22.08 -6.67 -3.49
N LEU A 405 20.75 -6.57 -3.54
CA LEU A 405 20.04 -5.31 -3.70
C LEU A 405 20.12 -4.42 -2.44
N PRO A 406 20.15 -3.09 -2.59
CA PRO A 406 20.15 -2.18 -1.45
C PRO A 406 18.79 -2.19 -0.72
N VAL A 407 18.80 -1.89 0.57
CA VAL A 407 17.59 -1.64 1.37
C VAL A 407 17.04 -0.24 1.04
N ASN A 408 16.49 -0.10 -0.18
CA ASN A 408 15.97 1.15 -0.72
C ASN A 408 14.59 0.93 -1.36
N TYR A 409 13.53 1.41 -0.71
CA TYR A 409 12.14 1.25 -1.13
C TYR A 409 11.77 1.90 -2.48
N ALA A 410 12.64 2.75 -3.04
CA ALA A 410 12.45 3.32 -4.38
C ALA A 410 12.91 2.36 -5.50
N THR A 411 13.98 1.59 -5.26
CA THR A 411 14.62 0.69 -6.25
C THR A 411 14.35 -0.79 -6.02
N THR A 412 13.94 -1.14 -4.80
CA THR A 412 13.78 -2.52 -4.32
C THR A 412 12.33 -2.75 -3.87
N GLU A 413 11.79 -3.93 -4.17
CA GLU A 413 10.53 -4.43 -3.62
C GLU A 413 10.78 -5.54 -2.59
N PHE A 414 9.94 -5.60 -1.56
CA PHE A 414 10.13 -6.45 -0.39
C PHE A 414 8.98 -7.44 -0.28
N LEU A 415 9.10 -8.58 -0.95
CA LEU A 415 8.03 -9.56 -1.10
C LEU A 415 7.90 -10.40 0.19
N PRO A 416 6.75 -10.42 0.86
CA PRO A 416 6.53 -11.23 2.06
C PRO A 416 6.23 -12.67 1.67
N THR A 417 7.18 -13.58 1.89
CA THR A 417 6.98 -15.02 1.72
C THR A 417 6.95 -15.70 3.09
N TYR A 418 6.10 -16.71 3.25
CA TYR A 418 5.99 -17.51 4.48
C TYR A 418 6.34 -18.96 4.15
N TYR A 419 7.08 -19.62 5.04
CA TYR A 419 7.44 -21.04 4.91
C TYR A 419 7.21 -21.74 6.24
N LEU A 420 6.90 -23.04 6.18
CA LEU A 420 6.76 -23.88 7.37
C LEU A 420 8.11 -24.03 8.07
N ALA A 421 8.20 -23.75 9.35
CA ALA A 421 9.39 -23.97 10.16
C ALA A 421 9.72 -25.46 10.25
N ASN A 422 10.99 -25.79 10.49
CA ASN A 422 11.41 -27.18 10.69
C ASN A 422 10.89 -27.82 11.99
N ASP A 423 10.22 -27.06 12.87
CA ASP A 423 9.40 -27.61 13.96
C ASP A 423 8.08 -28.28 13.49
N GLY A 424 7.61 -27.96 12.28
CA GLY A 424 6.38 -28.52 11.70
C GLY A 424 5.07 -27.84 12.11
N TYR A 425 5.13 -26.75 12.90
CA TYR A 425 3.97 -26.03 13.42
C TYR A 425 3.95 -24.56 12.99
N HIS A 426 5.05 -23.84 13.18
CA HIS A 426 5.12 -22.39 12.93
C HIS A 426 5.35 -22.05 11.47
N THR A 427 5.00 -20.82 11.08
CA THR A 427 5.37 -20.25 9.78
C THR A 427 6.32 -19.07 9.96
N ILE A 428 7.49 -19.14 9.35
CA ILE A 428 8.50 -18.07 9.40
C ILE A 428 8.33 -17.19 8.16
N ARG A 429 8.22 -15.88 8.39
CA ARG A 429 8.20 -14.88 7.32
C ARG A 429 9.62 -14.59 6.86
N ILE A 430 9.89 -14.77 5.58
CA ILE A 430 11.08 -14.33 4.87
C ILE A 430 10.71 -13.13 3.99
N ILE A 431 11.65 -12.24 3.72
CA ILE A 431 11.46 -11.12 2.79
C ILE A 431 12.36 -11.32 1.58
N ARG A 432 11.81 -11.82 0.48
CA ARG A 432 12.52 -11.87 -0.81
C ARG A 432 12.65 -10.45 -1.34
N MET A 433 13.88 -9.95 -1.39
CA MET A 433 14.22 -8.68 -2.02
C MET A 433 14.32 -8.89 -3.53
N VAL A 434 13.68 -8.03 -4.32
CA VAL A 434 13.70 -8.05 -5.80
C VAL A 434 13.75 -6.63 -6.37
N PRO A 435 14.14 -6.42 -7.66
CA PRO A 435 14.05 -5.12 -8.30
C PRO A 435 12.62 -4.55 -8.30
N LYS A 436 12.46 -3.22 -8.25
CA LYS A 436 11.15 -2.59 -8.06
C LYS A 436 10.12 -3.03 -9.10
N THR A 437 9.01 -3.58 -8.64
CA THR A 437 7.94 -4.11 -9.52
C THR A 437 6.55 -3.63 -9.10
N ARG A 438 5.64 -3.56 -10.07
CA ARG A 438 4.19 -3.36 -9.81
C ARG A 438 3.44 -4.68 -9.63
N GLN A 439 4.01 -5.80 -10.07
CA GLN A 439 3.42 -7.14 -10.02
C GLN A 439 3.71 -7.82 -8.66
N VAL A 440 3.50 -7.11 -7.55
CA VAL A 440 3.93 -7.54 -6.21
C VAL A 440 3.33 -8.89 -5.80
N ALA A 441 2.04 -9.12 -6.06
CA ALA A 441 1.38 -10.40 -5.76
C ALA A 441 1.90 -11.56 -6.61
N GLU A 442 2.17 -11.32 -7.90
CA GLU A 442 2.74 -12.32 -8.81
C GLU A 442 4.17 -12.68 -8.41
N GLY A 443 4.99 -11.67 -8.12
CA GLY A 443 6.35 -11.85 -7.61
C GLY A 443 6.37 -12.61 -6.29
N THR A 444 5.42 -12.35 -5.39
CA THR A 444 5.30 -13.07 -4.11
C THR A 444 5.04 -14.57 -4.34
N VAL A 445 4.19 -14.94 -5.29
CA VAL A 445 3.95 -16.35 -5.62
C VAL A 445 5.14 -16.97 -6.36
N ARG A 446 5.76 -16.26 -7.32
CA ARG A 446 6.99 -16.71 -7.98
C ARG A 446 8.11 -16.98 -6.96
N ALA A 447 8.28 -16.12 -5.95
CA ALA A 447 9.24 -16.31 -4.88
C ALA A 447 8.93 -17.52 -3.97
N LEU A 448 7.66 -17.83 -3.71
CA LEU A 448 7.28 -19.07 -3.00
C LEU A 448 7.55 -20.34 -3.84
N ILE A 449 7.40 -20.25 -5.17
CA ILE A 449 7.73 -21.30 -6.12
C ILE A 449 9.26 -21.48 -6.23
N GLU A 450 10.04 -20.39 -6.26
CA GLU A 450 11.51 -20.41 -6.13
C GLU A 450 11.92 -21.14 -4.85
N GLY A 451 11.22 -20.88 -3.73
CA GLY A 451 11.42 -21.53 -2.44
C GLY A 451 12.23 -20.68 -1.45
N PRO A 452 12.63 -21.23 -0.31
CA PRO A 452 13.24 -20.46 0.79
C PRO A 452 14.69 -20.01 0.55
N GLY A 453 15.31 -20.38 -0.58
CA GLY A 453 16.70 -20.06 -0.88
C GLY A 453 17.65 -20.60 0.19
N GLU A 454 18.55 -19.74 0.68
CA GLU A 454 19.54 -20.08 1.71
C GLU A 454 18.92 -20.53 3.05
N PHE A 455 17.66 -20.18 3.34
CA PHE A 455 16.99 -20.52 4.60
C PHE A 455 16.46 -21.97 4.68
N GLY A 456 16.72 -22.81 3.68
CA GLY A 456 16.29 -24.22 3.66
C GLY A 456 16.80 -25.10 4.83
N TYR A 457 17.76 -24.62 5.63
CA TYR A 457 18.18 -25.27 6.89
C TYR A 457 17.18 -25.08 8.05
N ALA A 458 16.31 -24.07 7.98
CA ALA A 458 15.36 -23.71 9.04
C ALA A 458 13.88 -23.83 8.62
N VAL A 459 13.58 -23.82 7.32
CA VAL A 459 12.20 -23.89 6.79
C VAL A 459 12.03 -24.85 5.62
N GLN A 460 10.83 -25.41 5.50
CA GLN A 460 10.45 -26.41 4.51
C GLN A 460 9.82 -25.78 3.26
N ARG A 461 10.17 -26.31 2.07
CA ARG A 461 9.46 -26.06 0.81
C ARG A 461 8.09 -26.75 0.87
N THR A 462 7.01 -25.98 0.92
CA THR A 462 5.62 -26.50 0.94
C THR A 462 4.96 -26.54 -0.44
N ILE A 463 5.37 -25.68 -1.37
CA ILE A 463 4.96 -25.72 -2.78
C ILE A 463 5.89 -26.67 -3.56
N PRO A 464 5.37 -27.69 -4.26
CA PRO A 464 6.18 -28.62 -5.06
C PRO A 464 7.05 -27.90 -6.11
N GLU A 465 8.30 -28.31 -6.22
CA GLU A 465 9.19 -27.87 -7.29
C GLU A 465 8.63 -28.31 -8.65
N GLY A 466 8.70 -27.42 -9.66
CA GLY A 466 7.99 -27.57 -10.93
C GLY A 466 6.53 -27.08 -10.91
N THR A 467 6.03 -26.52 -9.80
CA THR A 467 4.77 -25.75 -9.82
C THR A 467 4.97 -24.48 -10.65
N GLU A 468 4.05 -24.20 -11.57
CA GLU A 468 4.06 -22.98 -12.39
C GLU A 468 2.88 -22.07 -12.03
N LEU A 469 3.09 -20.76 -12.18
CA LEU A 469 2.03 -19.76 -12.07
C LEU A 469 1.43 -19.50 -13.45
N ARG A 470 0.23 -20.03 -13.70
CA ARG A 470 -0.48 -19.91 -14.99
C ARG A 470 -1.19 -18.56 -15.12
N SER A 471 -1.88 -18.12 -14.07
CA SER A 471 -2.47 -16.79 -14.02
C SER A 471 -2.67 -16.28 -12.60
N ILE A 472 -2.71 -14.95 -12.45
CA ILE A 472 -3.08 -14.28 -11.20
C ILE A 472 -3.96 -13.06 -11.52
N SER A 473 -4.98 -12.83 -10.72
CA SER A 473 -5.84 -11.64 -10.81
C SER A 473 -6.30 -11.22 -9.41
N ILE A 474 -6.67 -9.94 -9.25
CA ILE A 474 -7.13 -9.39 -7.96
C ILE A 474 -8.47 -8.68 -8.18
N SER A 475 -9.50 -9.10 -7.46
CA SER A 475 -10.83 -8.46 -7.48
C SER A 475 -11.37 -8.33 -6.07
N GLN A 476 -11.82 -7.13 -5.70
CA GLN A 476 -12.44 -6.83 -4.40
C GLN A 476 -11.60 -7.28 -3.16
N GLY A 477 -10.28 -7.32 -3.31
CA GLY A 477 -9.33 -7.79 -2.28
C GLY A 477 -9.05 -9.29 -2.28
N ILE A 478 -9.75 -10.08 -3.10
CA ILE A 478 -9.47 -11.51 -3.29
C ILE A 478 -8.46 -11.67 -4.43
N VAL A 479 -7.35 -12.35 -4.15
CA VAL A 479 -6.40 -12.82 -5.17
C VAL A 479 -6.92 -14.15 -5.72
N ARG A 480 -7.23 -14.22 -7.02
CA ARG A 480 -7.46 -15.49 -7.71
C ARG A 480 -6.15 -15.95 -8.35
N LEU A 481 -5.79 -17.20 -8.09
CA LEU A 481 -4.54 -17.82 -8.49
C LEU A 481 -4.82 -19.10 -9.27
N ASP A 482 -4.22 -19.28 -10.45
CA ASP A 482 -4.23 -20.55 -11.20
C ASP A 482 -2.81 -21.11 -11.30
N LEU A 483 -2.63 -22.35 -10.86
CA LEU A 483 -1.34 -23.05 -10.78
C LEU A 483 -1.34 -24.30 -11.67
N SER A 484 -0.15 -24.75 -12.10
CA SER A 484 -0.04 -26.01 -12.83
C SER A 484 -0.43 -27.23 -11.98
N ALA A 485 -0.84 -28.31 -12.64
CA ALA A 485 -1.21 -29.60 -12.03
C ALA A 485 -0.25 -30.07 -10.91
N ARG A 486 1.05 -29.76 -11.04
CA ARG A 486 2.10 -30.08 -10.07
C ARG A 486 1.85 -29.51 -8.66
N PHE A 487 1.06 -28.44 -8.51
CA PHE A 487 0.64 -27.98 -7.17
C PHE A 487 -0.23 -29.02 -6.43
N ALA A 488 -1.07 -29.77 -7.15
CA ALA A 488 -1.97 -30.76 -6.55
C ALA A 488 -1.21 -31.97 -5.94
N GLU A 489 0.09 -32.10 -6.21
CA GLU A 489 0.98 -33.13 -5.67
C GLU A 489 1.65 -32.70 -4.34
N ALA A 490 1.23 -31.58 -3.74
CA ALA A 490 1.77 -31.10 -2.46
C ALA A 490 1.58 -32.12 -1.32
N GLY A 491 2.69 -32.68 -0.85
CA GLY A 491 2.71 -33.66 0.25
C GLY A 491 2.13 -33.14 1.57
N ASN A 492 2.19 -31.82 1.80
CA ASN A 492 1.49 -31.16 2.90
C ASN A 492 0.51 -30.10 2.37
N ARG A 493 -0.65 -30.56 1.88
CA ARG A 493 -1.74 -29.74 1.32
C ARG A 493 -2.14 -28.56 2.20
N GLY A 494 -2.25 -28.80 3.51
CA GLY A 494 -2.63 -27.78 4.49
C GLY A 494 -1.63 -26.63 4.52
N TYR A 495 -0.34 -26.93 4.69
CA TYR A 495 0.68 -25.89 4.72
C TYR A 495 1.00 -25.28 3.34
N ALA A 496 0.83 -26.01 2.24
CA ALA A 496 0.96 -25.48 0.88
C ALA A 496 -0.06 -24.37 0.56
N VAL A 497 -1.30 -24.51 1.06
CA VAL A 497 -2.29 -23.42 1.01
C VAL A 497 -1.94 -22.33 2.03
N ARG A 498 -1.61 -22.72 3.27
CA ARG A 498 -1.32 -21.78 4.36
C ARG A 498 -0.27 -20.74 3.97
N THR A 499 0.88 -21.18 3.47
CA THR A 499 2.01 -20.31 3.10
C THR A 499 1.64 -19.33 1.96
N LEU A 500 0.92 -19.79 0.93
CA LEU A 500 0.36 -18.94 -0.12
C LEU A 500 -0.57 -17.87 0.45
N VAL A 501 -1.52 -18.26 1.31
CA VAL A 501 -2.53 -17.37 1.89
C VAL A 501 -1.90 -16.33 2.82
N GLU A 502 -0.98 -16.72 3.70
CA GLU A 502 -0.29 -15.80 4.61
C GLU A 502 0.56 -14.76 3.87
N SER A 503 1.29 -15.21 2.85
CA SER A 503 2.13 -14.35 2.01
C SER A 503 1.28 -13.33 1.26
N LEU A 504 0.24 -13.79 0.55
CA LEU A 504 -0.64 -12.91 -0.23
C LEU A 504 -1.49 -11.99 0.66
N THR A 505 -2.05 -12.47 1.77
CA THR A 505 -2.84 -11.63 2.70
C THR A 505 -1.99 -10.74 3.61
N THR A 506 -0.67 -10.86 3.55
CA THR A 506 0.26 -9.86 4.10
C THR A 506 0.42 -8.64 3.17
N LEU A 507 0.03 -8.74 1.89
CA LEU A 507 0.04 -7.61 0.97
C LEU A 507 -1.10 -6.62 1.26
N PRO A 508 -0.86 -5.30 1.14
CA PRO A 508 -1.90 -4.30 1.36
C PRO A 508 -3.12 -4.51 0.46
N ARG A 509 -4.32 -4.37 1.03
CA ARG A 509 -5.64 -4.55 0.39
C ARG A 509 -6.00 -5.99 -0.03
N VAL A 510 -5.17 -6.99 0.25
CA VAL A 510 -5.55 -8.40 0.04
C VAL A 510 -6.23 -8.94 1.31
N THR A 511 -7.47 -9.40 1.15
CA THR A 511 -8.32 -9.92 2.24
C THR A 511 -8.47 -11.44 2.21
N GLY A 512 -8.24 -12.07 1.05
CA GLY A 512 -8.24 -13.52 0.91
C GLY A 512 -7.68 -14.00 -0.44
N VAL A 513 -7.63 -15.32 -0.62
CA VAL A 513 -7.10 -15.99 -1.81
C VAL A 513 -8.04 -17.10 -2.27
N GLN A 514 -8.26 -17.22 -3.57
CA GLN A 514 -8.96 -18.35 -4.20
C GLN A 514 -7.97 -19.09 -5.11
N ILE A 515 -7.79 -20.40 -4.89
CA ILE A 515 -6.78 -21.19 -5.58
C ILE A 515 -7.44 -22.14 -6.59
N PHE A 516 -6.89 -22.17 -7.79
CA PHE A 516 -7.26 -23.02 -8.91
C PHE A 516 -6.02 -23.81 -9.36
N VAL A 517 -6.26 -24.99 -9.93
CA VAL A 517 -5.24 -25.85 -10.55
C VAL A 517 -5.78 -26.32 -11.89
N GLU A 518 -5.03 -26.10 -12.96
CA GLU A 518 -5.47 -26.33 -14.34
C GLU A 518 -6.79 -25.62 -14.69
N GLY A 519 -7.01 -24.42 -14.16
CA GLY A 519 -8.25 -23.63 -14.32
C GLY A 519 -9.47 -24.16 -13.55
N ARG A 520 -9.34 -25.29 -12.84
CA ARG A 520 -10.38 -25.93 -12.01
C ARG A 520 -10.21 -25.57 -10.55
N SER A 521 -11.27 -25.61 -9.75
CA SER A 521 -11.21 -25.30 -8.32
C SER A 521 -10.28 -26.29 -7.59
N LEU A 522 -9.46 -25.83 -6.65
CA LEU A 522 -8.59 -26.71 -5.87
C LEU A 522 -9.40 -27.77 -5.08
N GLY A 523 -10.66 -27.47 -4.75
CA GLY A 523 -11.61 -28.42 -4.15
C GLY A 523 -11.95 -29.61 -5.06
N GLU A 524 -11.84 -29.48 -6.38
CA GLU A 524 -12.03 -30.60 -7.33
C GLU A 524 -10.83 -31.57 -7.33
N TRP A 525 -9.66 -31.12 -6.86
CA TRP A 525 -8.45 -31.93 -6.74
C TRP A 525 -8.29 -32.54 -5.33
N TRP A 526 -8.64 -31.80 -4.28
CA TRP A 526 -8.37 -32.17 -2.89
C TRP A 526 -9.60 -32.35 -1.99
N GLY A 527 -10.81 -32.09 -2.50
CA GLY A 527 -12.06 -32.11 -1.73
C GLY A 527 -12.29 -30.82 -0.93
N GLU A 528 -13.39 -30.75 -0.18
CA GLU A 528 -13.59 -29.66 0.77
C GLU A 528 -12.65 -29.78 1.98
N PRO A 529 -12.18 -28.66 2.58
CA PRO A 529 -12.62 -27.27 2.36
C PRO A 529 -11.80 -26.53 1.28
N TYR A 530 -11.15 -27.23 0.34
CA TYR A 530 -10.18 -26.61 -0.56
C TYR A 530 -10.77 -25.81 -1.73
N GLY A 531 -12.09 -25.85 -1.95
CA GLY A 531 -12.75 -25.07 -3.01
C GLY A 531 -13.07 -23.61 -2.65
N GLN A 532 -12.91 -23.23 -1.38
CA GLN A 532 -13.34 -21.94 -0.85
C GLN A 532 -12.39 -20.76 -1.17
N VAL A 533 -12.83 -19.55 -0.81
CA VAL A 533 -11.93 -18.40 -0.67
C VAL A 533 -11.34 -18.41 0.74
N PHE A 534 -10.02 -18.55 0.84
CA PHE A 534 -9.30 -18.55 2.11
C PHE A 534 -9.12 -17.11 2.62
N PRO A 535 -9.67 -16.74 3.79
CA PRO A 535 -9.46 -15.42 4.38
C PRO A 535 -8.06 -15.31 5.01
N LYS A 536 -7.64 -14.09 5.34
CA LYS A 536 -6.43 -13.84 6.13
C LYS A 536 -6.45 -14.59 7.47
N PRO A 537 -5.51 -15.52 7.75
CA PRO A 537 -5.43 -16.23 9.02
C PRO A 537 -4.73 -15.40 10.11
N LEU A 538 -4.79 -15.89 11.36
CA LEU A 538 -3.87 -15.48 12.42
C LEU A 538 -2.52 -16.17 12.22
N ILE A 539 -1.43 -15.42 12.15
CA ILE A 539 -0.06 -15.94 12.07
C ILE A 539 0.38 -16.38 13.47
N ASN A 540 0.86 -17.62 13.62
CA ASN A 540 1.40 -18.19 14.87
C ASN A 540 0.67 -17.66 16.14
N PRO A 541 -0.61 -18.02 16.35
CA PRO A 541 -1.42 -17.46 17.44
C PRO A 541 -1.07 -18.03 18.81
N GLU A 542 -1.08 -17.17 19.84
CA GLU A 542 -0.76 -17.47 21.26
C GLU A 542 -1.81 -16.95 22.25
#